data_AF-A0A953R7J5-F1
#
_entry.id   AF-A0A953R7J5-F1
#
_cell.length_a   1.000
_cell.length_b   1.000
_cell.length_c   1.000
_cell.angle_alpha   90.00
_cell.angle_beta   90.00
_cell.angle_gamma   90.00
#
_symmetry.space_group_name_H-M   'P 1'
#
loop_
_entity.id
_entity.type
_entity.pdbx_description
1 polymer ?
#
loop_
_entity_poly.entity_id
_entity_poly.type
_entity_poly.pdbx_seq_one_letter_code
_entity_poly.pdbx_strand_id
1 'polypeptide(L)'
;PLFYVSASQINFLVPSNEWVGPMTIRVASEGKSGPEVTVTVVDAAPALFTVAGGYAIATHVDNSLVSPDSPARAGEIIVVYATGLGKTAPNPANGELPQYAAQIVGLGTLQASLGGVVVGSDLIKYAGLSPGSAGLYQINLEVPGNPGTDPEMRVSVAGQSSPAGLKLAIR
;
A
#
# COMPACT_ATOMS: atom_id res chain seq x y z
N PRO A 1 -6.09 2.49 15.34
CA PRO A 1 -7.30 3.33 15.16
C PRO A 1 -8.36 2.58 14.35
N LEU A 2 -9.65 2.77 14.66
CA LEU A 2 -10.77 2.15 13.93
C LEU A 2 -11.28 3.12 12.88
N PHE A 3 -11.29 2.74 11.60
CA PHE A 3 -11.66 3.62 10.48
C PHE A 3 -13.07 3.37 9.97
N TYR A 4 -13.53 2.13 10.04
CA TYR A 4 -14.84 1.73 9.54
C TYR A 4 -15.37 0.55 10.33
N VAL A 5 -16.67 0.56 10.59
CA VAL A 5 -17.41 -0.53 11.25
C VAL A 5 -18.73 -0.71 10.53
N SER A 6 -19.04 -1.95 10.19
CA SER A 6 -20.34 -2.40 9.71
C SER A 6 -20.65 -3.76 10.32
N ALA A 7 -21.85 -4.29 10.05
CA ALA A 7 -22.23 -5.62 10.50
C ALA A 7 -21.31 -6.74 9.96
N SER A 8 -20.64 -6.52 8.83
CA SER A 8 -19.82 -7.54 8.16
C SER A 8 -18.34 -7.19 8.00
N GLN A 9 -17.90 -6.01 8.43
CA GLN A 9 -16.52 -5.56 8.22
C GLN A 9 -16.08 -4.53 9.27
N ILE A 10 -14.84 -4.67 9.71
CA ILE A 10 -14.14 -3.68 10.53
C ILE A 10 -12.80 -3.36 9.85
N ASN A 11 -12.53 -2.08 9.62
CA ASN A 11 -11.22 -1.62 9.17
C ASN A 11 -10.52 -0.91 10.32
N PHE A 12 -9.30 -1.32 10.64
CA PHE A 12 -8.49 -0.71 11.69
C PHE A 12 -7.01 -0.73 11.32
N LEU A 13 -6.25 0.18 11.91
CA LEU A 13 -4.80 0.16 11.87
C LEU A 13 -4.25 -0.64 13.05
N VAL A 14 -3.40 -1.62 12.76
CA VAL A 14 -2.57 -2.30 13.76
C VAL A 14 -1.68 -1.26 14.45
N PRO A 15 -1.58 -1.25 15.79
CA PRO A 15 -0.72 -0.31 16.50
C PRO A 15 0.74 -0.41 16.03
N SER A 16 1.42 0.73 15.95
CA SER A 16 2.75 0.84 15.37
C SER A 16 3.87 0.29 16.26
N ASN A 17 3.54 -0.03 17.52
CA ASN A 17 4.42 -0.62 18.53
C ASN A 17 4.22 -2.14 18.72
N GLU A 18 3.41 -2.79 17.88
CA GLU A 18 3.24 -4.24 17.95
C GLU A 18 4.52 -4.99 17.50
N TRP A 19 4.73 -6.16 18.09
CA TRP A 19 5.87 -7.05 17.79
C TRP A 19 5.53 -8.04 16.67
N VAL A 20 6.54 -8.46 15.91
CA VAL A 20 6.35 -9.57 14.95
C VAL A 20 6.03 -10.86 15.71
N GLY A 21 5.04 -11.60 15.22
CA GLY A 21 4.63 -12.88 15.80
C GLY A 21 3.12 -13.08 15.86
N PRO A 22 2.68 -14.22 16.44
CA PRO A 22 1.26 -14.50 16.62
C PRO A 22 0.65 -13.51 17.63
N MET A 23 -0.48 -12.92 17.25
CA MET A 23 -1.30 -12.05 18.07
C MET A 23 -2.75 -12.46 18.01
N THR A 24 -3.47 -12.22 19.11
CA THR A 24 -4.90 -12.52 19.18
C THR A 24 -5.69 -11.22 19.05
N ILE A 25 -6.62 -11.19 18.09
CA ILE A 25 -7.60 -10.14 17.94
C ILE A 25 -8.94 -10.64 18.47
N ARG A 26 -9.66 -9.77 19.18
CA ARG A 26 -11.03 -10.02 19.61
C ARG A 26 -11.86 -8.75 19.41
N VAL A 27 -13.06 -8.90 18.86
CA VAL A 27 -14.02 -7.80 18.76
C VAL A 27 -14.88 -7.76 20.01
N ALA A 28 -14.96 -6.60 20.65
CA ALA A 28 -15.85 -6.32 21.77
C ALA A 28 -16.86 -5.24 21.39
N SER A 29 -18.14 -5.50 21.62
CA SER A 29 -19.24 -4.56 21.41
C SER A 29 -20.26 -4.67 22.54
N GLU A 30 -20.63 -3.54 23.15
CA GLU A 30 -21.63 -3.48 24.23
C GLU A 30 -21.37 -4.46 25.39
N GLY A 31 -20.10 -4.61 25.78
CA GLY A 31 -19.70 -5.52 26.86
C GLY A 31 -19.73 -7.02 26.51
N LYS A 32 -20.24 -7.39 25.33
CA LYS A 32 -20.10 -8.74 24.77
C LYS A 32 -18.86 -8.78 23.90
N SER A 33 -18.11 -9.87 23.96
CA SER A 33 -16.95 -9.99 23.10
C SER A 33 -16.92 -11.33 22.39
N GLY A 34 -16.59 -11.25 21.10
CA GLY A 34 -16.67 -12.35 20.16
C GLY A 34 -15.56 -13.37 20.34
N PRO A 35 -15.41 -14.30 19.38
CA PRO A 35 -14.31 -15.25 19.41
C PRO A 35 -12.96 -14.53 19.25
N GLU A 36 -11.93 -15.19 19.78
CA GLU A 36 -10.55 -14.82 19.51
C GLU A 36 -10.11 -15.34 18.14
N VAL A 37 -9.39 -14.50 17.39
CA VAL A 37 -8.81 -14.83 16.10
C VAL A 37 -7.32 -14.59 16.19
N THR A 38 -6.53 -15.64 15.98
CA THR A 38 -5.08 -15.50 15.89
C THR A 38 -4.69 -15.00 14.50
N VAL A 39 -3.91 -13.93 14.47
CA VAL A 39 -3.25 -13.40 13.27
C VAL A 39 -1.74 -13.37 13.49
N THR A 40 -0.97 -13.37 12.42
CA THR A 40 0.48 -13.19 12.50
C THR A 40 0.83 -11.78 12.05
N VAL A 41 1.42 -10.99 12.94
CA VAL A 41 2.02 -9.70 12.59
C VAL A 41 3.38 -9.96 11.97
N VAL A 42 3.62 -9.35 10.80
CA VAL A 42 4.87 -9.44 10.03
C VAL A 42 5.45 -8.05 9.79
N ASP A 43 6.73 -7.97 9.44
CA ASP A 43 7.42 -6.67 9.23
C ASP A 43 6.81 -5.81 8.12
N ALA A 44 6.29 -6.44 7.07
CA ALA A 44 5.53 -5.80 6.01
C ALA A 44 4.54 -6.80 5.39
N ALA A 45 3.39 -6.32 4.97
CA ALA A 45 2.35 -7.08 4.27
C ALA A 45 1.76 -6.19 3.17
N PRO A 46 2.51 -5.95 2.08
CA PRO A 46 2.14 -4.99 1.05
C PRO A 46 0.80 -5.35 0.41
N ALA A 47 -0.04 -4.36 0.17
CA ALA A 47 -1.25 -4.48 -0.63
C ALA A 47 -1.49 -3.17 -1.38
N LEU A 48 -1.99 -3.27 -2.61
CA LEU A 48 -2.35 -2.11 -3.41
C LEU A 48 -3.82 -1.77 -3.18
N PHE A 49 -4.13 -0.48 -3.07
CA PHE A 49 -5.53 -0.04 -3.11
C PHE A 49 -6.08 -0.21 -4.54
N THR A 50 -7.38 -0.46 -4.66
CA THR A 50 -7.99 -0.85 -5.93
C THR A 50 -9.16 0.05 -6.30
N VAL A 51 -9.32 0.33 -7.59
CA VAL A 51 -10.53 0.94 -8.17
C VAL A 51 -11.29 -0.10 -9.00
N ALA A 52 -12.53 0.21 -9.37
CA ALA A 52 -13.35 -0.62 -10.24
C ALA A 52 -12.60 -1.01 -11.53
N GLY A 53 -12.91 -2.20 -12.07
CA GLY A 53 -12.27 -2.71 -13.29
C GLY A 53 -10.96 -3.46 -13.07
N GLY A 54 -10.53 -3.68 -11.81
CA GLY A 54 -9.34 -4.48 -11.50
C GLY A 54 -8.03 -3.71 -11.62
N TYR A 55 -8.07 -2.39 -11.41
CA TYR A 55 -6.89 -1.53 -11.46
C TYR A 55 -6.42 -1.15 -10.06
N ALA A 56 -5.11 -1.05 -9.86
CA ALA A 56 -4.53 -0.39 -8.71
C ALA A 56 -4.84 1.11 -8.77
N ILE A 57 -5.08 1.75 -7.62
CA ILE A 57 -5.25 3.21 -7.55
C ILE A 57 -3.88 3.85 -7.75
N ALA A 58 -3.78 4.67 -8.78
CA ALA A 58 -2.66 5.56 -8.99
C ALA A 58 -3.14 6.91 -9.52
N THR A 59 -2.36 7.97 -9.30
CA THR A 59 -2.62 9.29 -9.87
C THR A 59 -1.44 9.78 -10.70
N HIS A 60 -1.73 10.63 -11.66
CA HIS A 60 -0.74 11.50 -12.27
C HIS A 60 -0.23 12.52 -11.23
N VAL A 61 0.84 13.24 -11.54
CA VAL A 61 1.42 14.26 -10.64
C VAL A 61 0.46 15.41 -10.31
N ASP A 62 -0.55 15.64 -11.16
CA ASP A 62 -1.60 16.64 -10.94
C ASP A 62 -2.76 16.13 -10.06
N ASN A 63 -2.64 14.92 -9.51
CA ASN A 63 -3.63 14.20 -8.71
C ASN A 63 -4.86 13.70 -9.49
N SER A 64 -4.88 13.79 -10.82
CA SER A 64 -5.89 13.12 -11.63
C SER A 64 -5.68 11.60 -11.64
N LEU A 65 -6.77 10.84 -11.72
CA LEU A 65 -6.74 9.39 -11.65
C LEU A 65 -6.11 8.78 -12.91
N VAL A 66 -5.12 7.90 -12.73
CA VAL A 66 -4.61 7.02 -13.78
C VAL A 66 -5.68 5.96 -14.07
N SER A 67 -6.18 5.95 -15.29
CA SER A 67 -7.33 5.12 -15.69
C SER A 67 -7.25 4.73 -17.17
N PRO A 68 -8.06 3.79 -17.67
CA PRO A 68 -8.07 3.47 -19.10
C PRO A 68 -8.36 4.67 -20.02
N ASP A 69 -9.10 5.67 -19.53
CA ASP A 69 -9.44 6.91 -20.25
C ASP A 69 -8.35 7.98 -20.13
N SER A 70 -7.53 7.92 -19.06
CA SER A 70 -6.34 8.74 -18.85
C SER A 70 -5.17 7.85 -18.39
N PRO A 71 -4.57 7.06 -19.31
CA PRO A 71 -3.55 6.08 -18.93
C PRO A 71 -2.21 6.78 -18.68
N ALA A 72 -1.42 6.17 -17.79
CA ALA A 72 -0.04 6.58 -17.61
C ALA A 72 0.80 6.21 -18.85
N ARG A 73 1.88 6.95 -19.08
CA ARG A 73 2.78 6.87 -20.24
C ARG A 73 4.20 6.62 -19.77
N ALA A 74 4.98 5.97 -20.62
CA ALA A 74 6.41 5.78 -20.38
C ALA A 74 7.12 7.11 -20.03
N GLY A 75 7.96 7.07 -18.99
CA GLY A 75 8.77 8.19 -18.51
C GLY A 75 8.05 9.20 -17.61
N GLU A 76 6.73 9.12 -17.45
CA GLU A 76 6.04 9.97 -16.47
C GLU A 76 6.15 9.40 -15.05
N ILE A 77 6.03 10.26 -14.04
CA ILE A 77 5.94 9.85 -12.64
C ILE A 77 4.46 9.74 -12.25
N ILE A 78 4.09 8.59 -11.72
CA ILE A 78 2.78 8.36 -11.11
C ILE A 78 2.92 8.11 -9.61
N VAL A 79 1.84 8.34 -8.88
CA VAL A 79 1.74 8.07 -7.43
C VAL A 79 0.82 6.87 -7.24
N VAL A 80 1.38 5.71 -6.88
CA VAL A 80 0.62 4.47 -6.65
C VAL A 80 0.32 4.33 -5.16
N TYR A 81 -0.93 4.03 -4.81
CA TYR A 81 -1.35 3.94 -3.42
C TYR A 81 -1.38 2.51 -2.89
N ALA A 82 -0.81 2.32 -1.71
CA ALA A 82 -0.62 1.02 -1.08
C ALA A 82 -0.84 1.07 0.43
N THR A 83 -0.84 -0.10 1.06
CA THR A 83 -0.80 -0.26 2.51
C THR A 83 0.20 -1.37 2.89
N GLY A 84 0.54 -1.43 4.18
CA GLY A 84 1.38 -2.51 4.72
C GLY A 84 2.82 -2.54 4.21
N LEU A 85 3.39 -1.40 3.80
CA LEU A 85 4.79 -1.36 3.33
C LEU A 85 5.85 -1.44 4.47
N GLY A 86 5.40 -1.62 5.72
CA GLY A 86 6.25 -1.71 6.91
C GLY A 86 6.49 -0.36 7.60
N LYS A 87 7.39 -0.35 8.60
CA LYS A 87 7.68 0.84 9.41
C LYS A 87 8.28 1.98 8.59
N THR A 88 8.03 3.22 9.02
CA THR A 88 8.60 4.43 8.42
C THR A 88 9.58 5.14 9.35
N ALA A 89 10.34 6.10 8.80
CA ALA A 89 11.20 6.99 9.55
C ALA A 89 10.83 8.47 9.25
N PRO A 90 10.26 9.21 10.22
CA PRO A 90 9.82 8.75 11.54
C PRO A 90 8.62 7.78 11.46
N ASN A 91 8.44 6.95 12.49
CA ASN A 91 7.29 6.05 12.60
C ASN A 91 6.20 6.77 13.41
N PRO A 92 4.96 6.91 12.89
CA PRO A 92 3.89 7.57 13.61
C PRO A 92 3.59 6.90 14.95
N ALA A 93 3.27 7.72 15.95
CA ALA A 93 2.81 7.22 17.24
C ALA A 93 1.42 6.56 17.11
N ASN A 94 1.07 5.72 18.08
CA ASN A 94 -0.24 5.07 18.10
C ASN A 94 -1.37 6.10 18.11
N GLY A 95 -2.28 6.00 17.14
CA GLY A 95 -3.43 6.91 17.02
C GLY A 95 -3.11 8.24 16.34
N GLU A 96 -1.85 8.48 15.95
CA GLU A 96 -1.46 9.67 15.20
C GLU A 96 -1.97 9.62 13.76
N LEU A 97 -2.49 10.74 13.26
CA LEU A 97 -2.72 10.98 11.84
C LEU A 97 -1.50 11.73 11.28
N PRO A 98 -0.56 11.06 10.58
CA PRO A 98 0.66 11.70 10.11
C PRO A 98 0.33 12.82 9.10
N GLN A 99 0.77 14.04 9.40
CA GLN A 99 0.63 15.21 8.51
C GLN A 99 1.90 15.45 7.67
N TYR A 100 2.80 14.47 7.63
CA TYR A 100 4.10 14.55 6.98
C TYR A 100 4.35 13.31 6.14
N ALA A 101 5.23 13.44 5.15
CA ALA A 101 5.76 12.31 4.41
C ALA A 101 6.81 11.60 5.27
N ALA A 102 6.79 10.27 5.32
CA ALA A 102 7.80 9.48 6.04
C ALA A 102 8.19 8.26 5.20
N GLN A 103 9.47 8.16 4.85
CA GLN A 103 9.95 7.08 3.99
C GLN A 103 9.92 5.74 4.73
N ILE A 104 9.62 4.65 4.02
CA ILE A 104 9.71 3.31 4.59
C ILE A 104 11.15 2.96 4.96
N VAL A 105 11.35 2.30 6.09
CA VAL A 105 12.68 1.80 6.51
C VAL A 105 13.15 0.70 5.55
N GLY A 106 12.21 -0.10 5.03
CA GLY A 106 12.48 -1.24 4.14
C GLY A 106 12.79 -0.88 2.68
N LEU A 107 13.13 0.37 2.35
CA LEU A 107 13.29 0.84 0.96
C LEU A 107 14.30 0.01 0.16
N GLY A 108 15.41 -0.41 0.77
CA GLY A 108 16.43 -1.24 0.10
C GLY A 108 15.95 -2.64 -0.29
N THR A 109 14.81 -3.08 0.22
CA THR A 109 14.16 -4.36 -0.13
C THR A 109 12.87 -4.20 -0.93
N LEU A 110 12.45 -2.95 -1.16
CA LEU A 110 11.26 -2.65 -1.94
C LEU A 110 11.52 -2.97 -3.41
N GLN A 111 10.61 -3.72 -4.01
CA GLN A 111 10.57 -3.96 -5.45
C GLN A 111 9.16 -3.71 -5.96
N ALA A 112 9.06 -3.18 -7.17
CA ALA A 112 7.82 -3.18 -7.94
C ALA A 112 8.05 -3.98 -9.22
N SER A 113 6.99 -4.60 -9.73
CA SER A 113 7.02 -5.24 -11.05
C SER A 113 5.78 -4.89 -11.85
N LEU A 114 5.98 -4.79 -13.17
CA LEU A 114 4.94 -4.57 -14.17
C LEU A 114 4.97 -5.75 -15.15
N GLY A 115 3.86 -6.48 -15.26
CA GLY A 115 3.76 -7.63 -16.15
C GLY A 115 4.75 -8.76 -15.81
N GLY A 116 5.15 -8.87 -14.54
CA GLY A 116 6.17 -9.81 -14.07
C GLY A 116 7.61 -9.34 -14.26
N VAL A 117 7.84 -8.20 -14.90
CA VAL A 117 9.19 -7.61 -15.05
C VAL A 117 9.45 -6.65 -13.89
N VAL A 118 10.52 -6.90 -13.14
CA VAL A 118 10.96 -6.02 -12.05
C VAL A 118 11.36 -4.66 -12.62
N VAL A 119 10.80 -3.58 -12.07
CA VAL A 119 11.20 -2.22 -12.44
C VAL A 119 12.54 -1.87 -11.77
N GLY A 120 13.36 -1.07 -12.44
CA GLY A 120 14.61 -0.58 -11.84
C GLY A 120 14.34 0.17 -10.53
N SER A 121 15.15 -0.08 -9.50
CA SER A 121 14.98 0.58 -8.20
C SER A 121 15.19 2.10 -8.29
N ASP A 122 15.93 2.57 -9.31
CA ASP A 122 16.10 3.97 -9.67
C ASP A 122 14.82 4.62 -10.19
N LEU A 123 13.84 3.85 -10.66
CA LEU A 123 12.52 4.34 -11.07
C LEU A 123 11.56 4.52 -9.88
N ILE A 124 11.89 3.98 -8.71
CA ILE A 124 11.13 4.21 -7.48
C ILE A 124 11.68 5.47 -6.81
N LYS A 125 11.05 6.62 -7.08
CA LYS A 125 11.51 7.93 -6.62
C LYS A 125 11.18 8.19 -5.15
N TYR A 126 10.14 7.53 -4.64
CA TYR A 126 9.72 7.62 -3.25
C TYR A 126 8.85 6.42 -2.87
N ALA A 127 8.93 5.99 -1.62
CA ALA A 127 7.97 5.08 -1.01
C ALA A 127 7.83 5.40 0.49
N GLY A 128 6.61 5.66 0.94
CA GLY A 128 6.37 6.12 2.30
C GLY A 128 4.94 6.53 2.57
N LEU A 129 4.67 7.04 3.77
CA LEU A 129 3.34 7.50 4.17
C LEU A 129 2.88 8.67 3.31
N SER A 130 1.61 8.64 2.91
CA SER A 130 0.94 9.75 2.27
C SER A 130 0.35 10.68 3.35
N PRO A 131 0.72 11.98 3.38
CA PRO A 131 0.25 12.90 4.41
C PRO A 131 -1.27 12.98 4.53
N GLY A 132 -1.76 13.13 5.76
CA GLY A 132 -3.19 13.29 6.06
C GLY A 132 -4.00 11.99 6.12
N SER A 133 -3.37 10.83 5.88
CA SER A 133 -4.03 9.53 5.85
C SER A 133 -3.28 8.49 6.69
N ALA A 134 -3.96 7.86 7.64
CA ALA A 134 -3.35 6.80 8.43
C ALA A 134 -3.39 5.45 7.69
N GLY A 135 -2.25 4.76 7.66
CA GLY A 135 -2.10 3.47 6.98
C GLY A 135 -2.06 3.54 5.45
N LEU A 136 -2.11 4.74 4.87
CA LEU A 136 -1.96 4.98 3.44
C LEU A 136 -0.49 5.27 3.12
N TYR A 137 0.05 4.48 2.20
CA TYR A 137 1.36 4.67 1.63
C TYR A 137 1.21 5.09 0.18
N GLN A 138 2.21 5.79 -0.32
CA GLN A 138 2.37 6.12 -1.72
C GLN A 138 3.72 5.65 -2.22
N ILE A 139 3.77 5.25 -3.48
CA ILE A 139 4.98 4.92 -4.22
C ILE A 139 5.02 5.83 -5.44
N ASN A 140 6.01 6.72 -5.51
CA ASN A 140 6.22 7.54 -6.68
C ASN A 140 7.06 6.73 -7.66
N LEU A 141 6.42 6.24 -8.72
CA LEU A 141 7.01 5.35 -9.71
C LEU A 141 7.15 6.11 -11.03
N GLU A 142 8.37 6.20 -11.55
CA GLU A 142 8.59 6.55 -12.95
C GLU A 142 8.24 5.34 -13.82
N VAL A 143 7.32 5.51 -14.76
CA VAL A 143 6.89 4.42 -15.65
C VAL A 143 8.06 4.04 -16.56
N PRO A 144 8.48 2.76 -16.63
CA PRO A 144 9.61 2.35 -17.46
C PRO A 144 9.32 2.58 -18.95
N GLY A 145 10.38 2.67 -19.76
CA GLY A 145 10.27 2.96 -21.20
C GLY A 145 9.46 1.96 -22.02
N ASN A 146 9.32 0.71 -21.56
CA ASN A 146 8.52 -0.33 -22.20
C ASN A 146 7.67 -1.08 -21.17
N PRO A 147 6.59 -0.45 -20.66
CA PRO A 147 5.81 -1.00 -19.56
C PRO A 147 4.81 -2.08 -20.01
N GLY A 148 4.55 -2.20 -21.31
CA GLY A 148 3.42 -2.96 -21.84
C GLY A 148 2.08 -2.24 -21.66
N THR A 149 1.00 -2.84 -22.15
CA THR A 149 -0.37 -2.32 -22.01
C THR A 149 -1.06 -2.94 -20.82
N ASP A 150 -1.59 -2.10 -19.93
CA ASP A 150 -2.27 -2.50 -18.69
C ASP A 150 -1.59 -3.66 -17.92
N PRO A 151 -0.28 -3.56 -17.63
CA PRO A 151 0.47 -4.64 -16.99
C PRO A 151 -0.05 -4.93 -15.58
N GLU A 152 0.03 -6.20 -15.15
CA GLU A 152 -0.16 -6.54 -13.73
C GLU A 152 0.89 -5.79 -12.90
N MET A 153 0.46 -5.09 -11.86
CA MET A 153 1.34 -4.46 -10.90
C MET A 153 1.45 -5.30 -9.63
N ARG A 154 2.69 -5.56 -9.20
CA ARG A 154 2.99 -6.16 -7.90
C ARG A 154 3.99 -5.30 -7.15
N VAL A 155 3.86 -5.26 -5.83
CA VAL A 155 4.83 -4.62 -4.94
C VAL A 155 5.28 -5.64 -3.90
N SER A 156 6.57 -5.72 -3.66
CA SER A 156 7.14 -6.56 -2.60
C SER A 156 8.09 -5.76 -1.73
N VAL A 157 8.13 -6.10 -0.43
CA VAL A 157 9.03 -5.50 0.55
C VAL A 157 9.23 -6.51 1.69
N ALA A 158 10.43 -6.59 2.24
CA ALA A 158 10.78 -7.55 3.29
C ALA A 158 10.40 -9.02 2.95
N GLY A 159 10.49 -9.40 1.66
CA GLY A 159 10.18 -10.75 1.20
C GLY A 159 8.68 -11.08 1.09
N GLN A 160 7.78 -10.16 1.43
CA GLN A 160 6.34 -10.30 1.24
C GLN A 160 5.90 -9.59 -0.04
N SER A 161 4.94 -10.16 -0.77
CA SER A 161 4.43 -9.61 -2.03
C SER A 161 2.95 -9.28 -1.92
N SER A 162 2.53 -8.22 -2.62
CA SER A 162 1.12 -7.87 -2.75
C SER A 162 0.33 -8.99 -3.42
N PRO A 163 -0.99 -9.07 -3.18
CA PRO A 163 -1.87 -9.95 -3.94
C PRO A 163 -1.73 -9.74 -5.46
N ALA A 164 -1.97 -10.80 -6.22
CA ALA A 164 -2.01 -10.76 -7.68
C ALA A 164 -3.37 -10.23 -8.19
N GLY A 165 -3.44 -9.88 -9.47
CA GLY A 165 -4.67 -9.60 -10.20
C GLY A 165 -5.00 -8.13 -10.43
N LEU A 166 -4.16 -7.20 -9.96
CA LEU A 166 -4.36 -5.77 -10.19
C LEU A 166 -3.49 -5.29 -11.34
N LYS A 167 -4.10 -4.58 -12.28
CA LYS A 167 -3.41 -3.92 -13.38
C LYS A 167 -3.11 -2.47 -13.04
N LEU A 168 -2.14 -1.88 -13.71
CA LEU A 168 -1.95 -0.43 -13.73
C LEU A 168 -2.35 0.07 -15.12
N ALA A 169 -3.19 1.11 -15.21
CA ALA A 169 -3.65 1.61 -16.50
C ALA A 169 -2.51 2.36 -17.21
N ILE A 170 -1.88 1.71 -18.19
CA ILE A 170 -0.68 2.19 -18.89
C ILE A 170 -0.82 1.95 -20.39
N ARG A 171 -0.35 2.91 -21.20
CA ARG A 171 -0.26 2.80 -22.66
C ARG A 171 1.06 3.27 -23.24
#